data_AF-A0A7W5AZ65-F1
#
_entry.id   AF-A0A7W5AZ65-F1
#
_cell.length_a   1.000
_cell.length_b   1.000
_cell.length_c   1.000
_cell.angle_alpha   90.00
_cell.angle_beta   90.00
_cell.angle_gamma   90.00
#
_symmetry.space_group_name_H-M   'P 1'
#
loop_
_entity.id
_entity.type
_entity.pdbx_description
1 polymer ?
#
loop_
_entity_poly.entity_id
_entity_poly.type
_entity_poly.pdbx_seq_one_letter_code
_entity_poly.pdbx_strand_id
1 'polypeptide(L)'
;MKATMLQRMQHMSLRKKLPLMISALVITILVGSNVFVYLMGSSMIMEESKQAMNDNADRLSEGLWTAVQMAEQAAYLTSDHSTFRDLLHLRAAGTMSDEEFLSSKNPLYTKANQTLASSFQGTRGNDSFVLMDTNGTIIASTNPNVIGQSRADRDYFAASMTGQSFISDALVAKDSKKLIFAFSHPVKDASGKILGVFATAVTSDYFTNKFKDIKVNDEGMITILSRTGVVLYTASIPTRSAL
;
A
#
# COMPACT_ATOMS: atom_id res chain seq x y z
N MET A 1 47.31 30.31 52.62
CA MET A 1 47.47 29.65 51.30
C MET A 1 47.04 28.19 51.45
N LYS A 2 45.87 27.78 50.92
CA LYS A 2 45.40 26.40 51.08
C LYS A 2 46.27 25.48 50.24
N ALA A 3 46.94 24.51 50.87
CA ALA A 3 47.69 23.48 50.17
C ALA A 3 46.81 22.81 49.12
N THR A 4 47.29 22.71 47.88
CA THR A 4 46.61 22.02 46.80
C THR A 4 46.38 20.56 47.18
N MET A 5 45.33 19.94 46.65
CA MET A 5 44.94 18.56 46.97
C MET A 5 46.12 17.58 46.84
N LEU A 6 46.99 17.81 45.85
CA LEU A 6 48.25 17.11 45.61
C LEU A 6 49.29 17.27 46.74
N GLN A 7 49.47 18.49 47.28
CA GLN A 7 50.37 18.74 48.41
C GLN A 7 49.88 18.05 49.70
N ARG A 8 48.56 18.00 49.93
CA ARG A 8 47.98 17.26 51.07
C ARG A 8 48.20 15.75 50.96
N MET A 9 48.16 15.19 49.75
CA MET A 9 48.44 13.76 49.50
C MET A 9 49.92 13.38 49.68
N GLN A 10 50.85 14.34 49.57
CA GLN A 10 52.28 14.11 49.78
C GLN A 10 52.63 13.90 51.26
N HIS A 11 51.91 14.53 52.19
CA HIS A 11 52.15 14.45 53.64
C HIS A 11 51.28 13.41 54.39
N MET A 12 50.52 12.57 53.67
CA MET A 12 49.69 11.52 54.27
C MET A 12 50.49 10.25 54.60
N SER A 13 50.12 9.56 55.69
CA SER A 13 50.74 8.26 56.03
C SER A 13 50.38 7.19 54.99
N LEU A 14 51.33 6.27 54.73
CA LEU A 14 51.21 5.18 53.76
C LEU A 14 49.93 4.33 53.96
N ARG A 15 49.50 4.13 55.22
CA ARG A 15 48.28 3.37 55.56
C ARG A 15 47.00 3.97 55.01
N LYS A 16 46.95 5.29 54.76
CA LYS A 16 45.77 5.99 54.20
C LYS A 16 45.94 6.29 52.70
N LYS A 17 47.18 6.52 52.25
CA LYS A 17 47.49 6.87 50.86
C LYS A 17 47.28 5.70 49.90
N LEU A 18 47.72 4.50 50.27
CA LEU A 18 47.63 3.32 49.40
C LEU A 18 46.16 2.91 49.12
N PRO A 19 45.27 2.80 50.13
CA PRO A 19 43.86 2.50 49.89
C PRO A 19 43.18 3.56 49.02
N LEU A 20 43.47 4.85 49.26
CA LEU A 20 42.86 5.94 48.50
C LEU A 20 43.26 5.92 47.02
N MET A 21 44.52 5.59 46.71
CA MET A 21 44.96 5.42 45.32
C MET A 21 44.33 4.21 44.64
N ILE A 22 44.20 3.08 45.36
CA ILE A 22 43.53 1.88 44.85
C ILE A 22 42.05 2.18 44.58
N SER A 23 41.34 2.84 45.52
CA SER A 23 39.95 3.24 45.33
C SER A 23 39.79 4.19 44.13
N ALA A 24 40.68 5.17 43.97
CA ALA A 24 40.65 6.08 42.82
C ALA A 24 40.87 5.34 41.48
N LEU A 25 41.79 4.38 41.45
CA LEU A 25 42.02 3.54 40.27
C LEU A 25 40.79 2.68 39.94
N VAL A 26 40.21 2.01 40.94
CA VAL A 26 39.00 1.19 40.77
C VAL A 26 37.83 2.03 40.27
N ILE A 27 37.61 3.22 40.83
CA ILE A 27 36.55 4.13 40.36
C ILE A 27 36.78 4.53 38.90
N THR A 28 38.03 4.86 38.54
CA THR A 28 38.35 5.26 37.16
C THR A 28 38.07 4.13 36.17
N ILE A 29 38.43 2.90 36.52
CA ILE A 29 38.16 1.71 35.69
C ILE A 29 36.65 1.45 35.59
N LEU A 30 35.91 1.55 36.71
CA LEU A 30 34.46 1.35 36.71
C LEU A 30 33.73 2.40 35.88
N VAL A 31 34.11 3.68 36.00
CA VAL A 31 33.54 4.77 35.19
C VAL A 31 33.89 4.57 33.71
N GLY A 32 35.15 4.27 33.39
CA GLY A 32 35.58 4.01 32.02
C GLY A 32 34.84 2.82 31.39
N SER A 33 34.69 1.73 32.13
CA SER A 33 33.95 0.54 31.71
C SER A 33 32.46 0.84 31.50
N ASN A 34 31.81 1.52 32.45
CA ASN A 34 30.39 1.87 32.32
C ASN A 34 30.14 2.81 31.13
N VAL A 35 31.00 3.81 30.93
CA VAL A 35 30.92 4.69 29.76
C VAL A 35 31.12 3.89 28.48
N PHE A 36 32.12 3.02 28.43
CA PHE A 36 32.38 2.16 27.27
C PHE A 36 31.20 1.23 26.94
N VAL A 37 30.66 0.54 27.95
CA VAL A 37 29.48 -0.34 27.83
C VAL A 37 28.26 0.45 27.36
N TYR A 38 28.05 1.65 27.88
CA TYR A 38 26.94 2.50 27.45
C TYR A 38 27.10 2.94 25.99
N LEU A 39 28.29 3.39 25.60
CA LEU A 39 28.55 3.84 24.22
C LEU A 39 28.38 2.70 23.20
N MET A 40 28.95 1.52 23.49
CA MET A 40 28.85 0.36 22.61
C MET A 40 27.46 -0.29 22.65
N GLY A 41 26.87 -0.42 23.83
CA GLY A 41 25.53 -1.00 24.01
C GLY A 41 24.45 -0.16 23.34
N SER A 42 24.51 1.17 23.48
CA SER A 42 23.53 2.06 22.84
C SER A 42 23.61 2.01 21.32
N SER A 43 24.81 1.93 20.73
CA SER A 43 24.95 1.83 19.27
C SER A 43 24.44 0.49 18.75
N MET A 44 24.74 -0.59 19.46
CA MET A 44 24.32 -1.94 19.07
C MET A 44 22.80 -2.10 19.14
N ILE A 45 22.16 -1.62 20.23
CA ILE A 45 20.69 -1.65 20.37
C ILE A 45 20.02 -0.81 19.27
N MET A 46 20.58 0.37 18.96
CA MET A 46 20.06 1.21 17.88
C MET A 46 20.15 0.51 16.52
N GLU A 47 21.28 -0.15 16.24
CA GLU A 47 21.50 -0.89 15.00
C GLU A 47 20.56 -2.10 14.88
N GLU A 48 20.43 -2.91 15.93
CA GLU A 48 19.47 -4.02 15.98
C GLU A 48 18.02 -3.55 15.82
N SER A 49 17.65 -2.44 16.48
CA SER A 49 16.31 -1.87 16.33
C SER A 49 16.05 -1.40 14.91
N LYS A 50 17.02 -0.74 14.28
CA LYS A 50 16.89 -0.29 12.89
C LYS A 50 16.78 -1.47 11.94
N GLN A 51 17.57 -2.52 12.15
CA GLN A 51 17.51 -3.75 11.37
C GLN A 51 16.13 -4.41 11.51
N ALA A 52 15.64 -4.60 12.73
CA ALA A 52 14.32 -5.18 12.97
C ALA A 52 13.18 -4.35 12.37
N MET A 53 13.32 -3.02 12.31
CA MET A 53 12.36 -2.14 11.62
C MET A 53 12.39 -2.36 10.11
N ASN A 54 13.58 -2.43 9.50
CA ASN A 54 13.72 -2.69 8.08
C ASN A 54 13.19 -4.08 7.70
N ASP A 55 13.55 -5.12 8.44
CA ASP A 55 13.09 -6.50 8.19
C ASP A 55 11.56 -6.60 8.27
N ASN A 56 10.94 -5.90 9.22
CA ASN A 56 9.49 -5.80 9.28
C ASN A 56 8.94 -5.02 8.09
N ALA A 57 9.49 -3.86 7.74
CA ALA A 57 9.05 -3.08 6.60
C ALA A 57 9.13 -3.90 5.29
N ASP A 58 10.20 -4.66 5.08
CA ASP A 58 10.41 -5.51 3.91
C ASP A 58 9.36 -6.61 3.85
N ARG A 59 9.15 -7.34 4.95
CA ARG A 59 8.11 -8.38 5.03
C ARG A 59 6.71 -7.85 4.71
N LEU A 60 6.39 -6.64 5.19
CA LEU A 60 5.09 -6.01 4.90
C LEU A 60 5.00 -5.53 3.46
N SER A 61 6.09 -5.00 2.92
CA SER A 61 6.20 -4.58 1.54
C SER A 61 6.04 -5.76 0.58
N GLU A 62 6.62 -6.93 0.89
CA GLU A 62 6.43 -8.16 0.13
C GLU A 62 4.97 -8.63 0.16
N GLY A 63 4.32 -8.57 1.33
CA GLY A 63 2.90 -8.90 1.47
C GLY A 63 2.00 -7.95 0.67
N LEU A 64 2.30 -6.65 0.71
CA LEU A 64 1.58 -5.63 -0.06
C LEU A 64 1.81 -5.81 -1.57
N TRP A 65 3.05 -6.04 -1.99
CA TRP A 65 3.42 -6.32 -3.37
C TRP A 65 2.68 -7.54 -3.90
N THR A 66 2.64 -8.62 -3.12
CA THR A 66 1.87 -9.83 -3.46
C THR A 66 0.39 -9.51 -3.65
N ALA A 67 -0.21 -8.70 -2.76
CA ALA A 67 -1.61 -8.30 -2.90
C ALA A 67 -1.86 -7.45 -4.16
N VAL A 68 -0.94 -6.54 -4.50
CA VAL A 68 -1.00 -5.75 -5.75
C VAL A 68 -0.91 -6.65 -6.97
N GLN A 69 0.05 -7.58 -7.00
CA GLN A 69 0.21 -8.54 -8.09
C GLN A 69 -1.02 -9.45 -8.25
N MET A 70 -1.63 -9.89 -7.14
CA MET A 70 -2.88 -10.65 -7.18
C MET A 70 -4.04 -9.85 -7.77
N ALA A 71 -4.18 -8.58 -7.37
CA ALA A 71 -5.21 -7.69 -7.89
C ALA A 71 -5.02 -7.41 -9.39
N GLU A 72 -3.77 -7.17 -9.83
CA GLU A 72 -3.41 -6.99 -11.23
C GLU A 72 -3.71 -8.25 -12.06
N GLN A 73 -3.29 -9.43 -11.59
CA GLN A 73 -3.55 -10.68 -12.28
C GLN A 73 -5.05 -11.00 -12.37
N ALA A 74 -5.82 -10.73 -11.30
CA ALA A 74 -7.27 -10.89 -11.32
C ALA A 74 -7.94 -9.93 -12.30
N ALA A 75 -7.46 -8.68 -12.39
CA ALA A 75 -7.94 -7.70 -13.36
C ALA A 75 -7.64 -8.14 -14.81
N TYR A 76 -6.43 -8.65 -15.07
CA TYR A 76 -6.05 -9.20 -16.36
C TYR A 76 -6.96 -10.37 -16.78
N LEU A 77 -7.10 -11.39 -15.92
CA LEU A 77 -7.93 -12.57 -16.21
C LEU A 77 -9.41 -12.21 -16.43
N THR A 78 -9.90 -11.21 -15.71
CA THR A 78 -11.26 -10.70 -15.93
C THR A 78 -11.37 -9.98 -17.27
N SER A 79 -10.38 -9.16 -17.63
CA SER A 79 -10.38 -8.42 -18.90
C SER A 79 -10.33 -9.32 -20.14
N ASP A 80 -9.66 -10.47 -20.05
CA ASP A 80 -9.46 -11.42 -21.15
C ASP A 80 -10.66 -12.37 -21.32
N HIS A 81 -11.86 -11.80 -21.44
CA HIS A 81 -13.10 -12.57 -21.58
C HIS A 81 -13.78 -12.31 -22.93
N SER A 82 -14.15 -13.36 -23.66
CA SER A 82 -14.74 -13.25 -25.00
C SER A 82 -16.00 -12.39 -25.03
N THR A 83 -16.86 -12.51 -24.01
CA THR A 83 -18.08 -11.69 -23.88
C THR A 83 -17.79 -10.18 -23.88
N PHE A 84 -16.66 -9.75 -23.33
CA PHE A 84 -16.29 -8.32 -23.33
C PHE A 84 -15.79 -7.88 -24.70
N ARG A 85 -14.99 -8.72 -25.37
CA ARG A 85 -14.59 -8.49 -26.76
C ARG A 85 -15.81 -8.41 -27.68
N ASP A 86 -16.75 -9.34 -27.58
CA ASP A 86 -17.95 -9.40 -28.40
C ASP A 86 -18.82 -8.14 -28.23
N LEU A 87 -19.03 -7.70 -26.99
CA LEU A 87 -19.78 -6.48 -26.70
C LEU A 87 -19.07 -5.24 -27.23
N LEU A 88 -17.75 -5.14 -27.09
CA LEU A 88 -16.96 -4.02 -27.60
C LEU A 88 -16.91 -3.99 -29.13
N HIS A 89 -16.86 -5.15 -29.79
CA HIS A 89 -16.99 -5.24 -31.24
C HIS A 89 -18.36 -4.74 -31.70
N LEU A 90 -19.44 -5.15 -31.02
CA LEU A 90 -20.78 -4.64 -31.32
C LEU A 90 -20.86 -3.12 -31.10
N ARG A 91 -20.26 -2.59 -30.03
CA ARG A 91 -20.20 -1.14 -29.78
C ARG A 91 -19.48 -0.42 -30.91
N ALA A 92 -18.33 -0.93 -31.32
CA ALA A 92 -17.50 -0.34 -32.37
C ALA A 92 -18.15 -0.40 -33.76
N ALA A 93 -19.05 -1.35 -34.01
CA ALA A 93 -19.78 -1.46 -35.26
C ALA A 93 -20.77 -0.30 -35.50
N GLY A 94 -21.23 0.37 -34.43
CA GLY A 94 -22.11 1.53 -34.52
C GLY A 94 -23.49 1.23 -35.14
N THR A 95 -23.93 -0.02 -35.12
CA THR A 95 -25.16 -0.48 -35.78
C THR A 95 -26.42 -0.30 -34.93
N MET A 96 -26.29 0.13 -33.68
CA MET A 96 -27.39 0.28 -32.72
C MET A 96 -27.31 1.65 -32.04
N SER A 97 -28.46 2.21 -31.68
CA SER A 97 -28.52 3.42 -30.85
C SER A 97 -27.99 3.14 -29.43
N ASP A 98 -27.54 4.18 -28.73
CA ASP A 98 -27.05 4.07 -27.35
C ASP A 98 -28.12 3.49 -26.40
N GLU A 99 -29.37 3.92 -26.56
CA GLU A 99 -30.50 3.44 -25.76
C GLU A 99 -30.73 1.94 -25.96
N GLU A 100 -30.71 1.48 -27.22
CA GLU A 100 -30.90 0.06 -27.52
C GLU A 100 -29.70 -0.78 -27.07
N PHE A 101 -28.49 -0.27 -27.31
CA PHE A 101 -27.23 -0.95 -26.98
C PHE A 101 -27.07 -1.16 -25.46
N LEU A 102 -27.44 -0.17 -24.65
CA LEU A 102 -27.35 -0.21 -23.18
C LEU A 102 -28.62 -0.75 -22.49
N SER A 103 -29.47 -1.46 -23.23
CA SER A 103 -30.71 -2.03 -22.71
C SER A 103 -30.70 -3.56 -22.70
N SER A 104 -31.68 -4.14 -22.01
CA SER A 104 -31.92 -5.59 -22.01
C SER A 104 -32.30 -6.17 -23.38
N LYS A 105 -32.61 -5.33 -24.38
CA LYS A 105 -32.81 -5.77 -25.78
C LYS A 105 -31.51 -6.27 -26.41
N ASN A 106 -30.36 -5.78 -25.95
CA ASN A 106 -29.05 -6.24 -26.38
C ASN A 106 -28.63 -7.46 -25.51
N PRO A 107 -28.61 -8.69 -26.07
CA PRO A 107 -28.24 -9.88 -25.31
C PRO A 107 -26.76 -9.87 -24.89
N LEU A 108 -25.87 -9.25 -25.67
CA LEU A 108 -24.45 -9.12 -25.30
C LEU A 108 -24.26 -8.17 -24.12
N TYR A 109 -25.01 -7.08 -24.07
CA TYR A 109 -25.01 -6.17 -22.92
C TYR A 109 -25.48 -6.89 -21.65
N THR A 110 -26.59 -7.61 -21.73
CA THR A 110 -27.12 -8.38 -20.60
C THR A 110 -26.12 -9.43 -20.13
N LYS A 111 -25.53 -10.18 -21.07
CA LYS A 111 -24.52 -11.20 -20.77
C LYS A 111 -23.27 -10.60 -20.13
N ALA A 112 -22.75 -9.49 -20.65
CA ALA A 112 -21.56 -8.84 -20.11
C ALA A 112 -21.77 -8.35 -18.67
N ASN A 113 -22.90 -7.71 -18.37
CA ASN A 113 -23.22 -7.27 -17.01
C ASN A 113 -23.39 -8.46 -16.05
N GLN A 114 -24.00 -9.56 -16.49
CA GLN A 114 -24.12 -10.79 -15.71
C GLN A 114 -22.76 -11.47 -15.46
N THR A 115 -21.88 -11.49 -16.46
CA THR A 115 -20.50 -12.00 -16.32
C THR A 115 -19.74 -11.15 -15.30
N LEU A 116 -19.79 -9.82 -15.42
CA LEU A 116 -19.15 -8.92 -14.46
C LEU A 116 -19.69 -9.12 -13.04
N ALA A 117 -21.02 -9.23 -12.88
CA ALA A 117 -21.63 -9.47 -11.57
C ALA A 117 -21.20 -10.81 -10.96
N SER A 118 -21.18 -11.89 -11.76
CA SER A 118 -20.72 -13.22 -11.31
C SER A 118 -19.25 -13.19 -10.91
N SER A 119 -18.38 -12.59 -11.73
CA SER A 119 -16.96 -12.42 -11.40
C SER A 119 -16.78 -11.59 -10.13
N PHE A 120 -17.53 -10.51 -9.98
CA PHE A 120 -17.45 -9.63 -8.81
C PHE A 120 -17.83 -10.33 -7.51
N GLN A 121 -18.89 -11.15 -7.51
CA GLN A 121 -19.29 -11.96 -6.34
C GLN A 121 -18.20 -12.95 -5.89
N GLY A 122 -17.40 -13.45 -6.82
CA GLY A 122 -16.26 -14.33 -6.52
C GLY A 122 -15.02 -13.59 -6.00
N THR A 123 -15.02 -12.25 -6.01
CA THR A 123 -13.88 -11.43 -5.59
C THR A 123 -14.10 -10.80 -4.21
N ARG A 124 -13.01 -10.38 -3.56
CA ARG A 124 -13.04 -9.64 -2.29
C ARG A 124 -12.21 -8.37 -2.42
N GLY A 125 -12.66 -7.30 -1.76
CA GLY A 125 -11.93 -6.03 -1.72
C GLY A 125 -12.16 -5.10 -2.91
N ASN A 126 -12.92 -5.54 -3.91
CA ASN A 126 -13.29 -4.73 -5.07
C ASN A 126 -14.53 -3.88 -4.75
N ASP A 127 -14.50 -2.63 -5.21
CA ASP A 127 -15.62 -1.70 -5.14
C ASP A 127 -16.50 -1.79 -6.39
N SER A 128 -15.88 -1.89 -7.57
CA SER A 128 -16.62 -2.04 -8.84
C SER A 128 -15.75 -2.63 -9.95
N PHE A 129 -16.41 -3.26 -10.93
CA PHE A 129 -15.85 -3.55 -12.24
C PHE A 129 -16.54 -2.69 -13.30
N VAL A 130 -15.77 -2.22 -14.27
CA VAL A 130 -16.27 -1.44 -15.40
C VAL A 130 -15.61 -1.91 -16.70
N LEU A 131 -16.41 -1.97 -17.76
CA LEU A 131 -15.96 -2.11 -19.13
C LEU A 131 -16.27 -0.82 -19.87
N MET A 132 -15.26 -0.25 -20.52
CA MET A 132 -15.35 1.03 -21.22
C MET A 132 -15.05 0.84 -22.71
N ASP A 133 -15.78 1.56 -23.56
CA ASP A 133 -15.47 1.65 -24.99
C ASP A 133 -14.24 2.53 -25.26
N THR A 134 -13.83 2.66 -26.53
CA THR A 134 -12.65 3.46 -26.91
C THR A 134 -12.80 4.96 -26.64
N ASN A 135 -14.01 5.44 -26.36
CA ASN A 135 -14.27 6.83 -25.97
C ASN A 135 -14.30 7.01 -24.44
N GLY A 136 -14.05 5.93 -23.68
CA GLY A 136 -14.09 5.93 -22.23
C GLY A 136 -15.51 5.90 -21.65
N THR A 137 -16.52 5.58 -22.46
CA THR A 137 -17.91 5.43 -21.99
C THR A 137 -18.08 4.07 -21.36
N ILE A 138 -18.63 4.01 -20.14
CA ILE A 138 -18.90 2.76 -19.45
C ILE A 138 -20.08 2.06 -20.14
N ILE A 139 -19.83 0.87 -20.69
CA ILE A 139 -20.82 0.08 -21.43
C ILE A 139 -21.31 -1.17 -20.68
N ALA A 140 -20.58 -1.59 -19.64
CA ALA A 140 -21.03 -2.62 -18.70
C ALA A 140 -20.37 -2.37 -17.33
N SER A 141 -21.10 -2.63 -16.24
CA SER A 141 -20.57 -2.45 -14.89
C SER A 141 -21.31 -3.29 -13.85
N THR A 142 -20.63 -3.58 -12.75
CA THR A 142 -21.27 -4.10 -11.52
C THR A 142 -22.10 -3.04 -10.80
N ASN A 143 -21.91 -1.75 -11.12
CA ASN A 143 -22.72 -0.64 -10.63
C ASN A 143 -23.54 -0.05 -11.81
N PRO A 144 -24.84 -0.40 -11.95
CA PRO A 144 -25.67 0.08 -13.06
C PRO A 144 -25.76 1.61 -13.17
N ASN A 145 -25.60 2.34 -12.07
CA ASN A 145 -25.75 3.81 -12.05
C ASN A 145 -24.66 4.56 -12.81
N VAL A 146 -23.53 3.90 -13.11
CA VAL A 146 -22.41 4.52 -13.85
C VAL A 146 -22.42 4.20 -15.34
N ILE A 147 -23.32 3.33 -15.80
CA ILE A 147 -23.43 2.96 -17.22
C ILE A 147 -23.81 4.21 -18.04
N GLY A 148 -23.15 4.41 -19.17
CA GLY A 148 -23.26 5.59 -20.02
C GLY A 148 -22.43 6.80 -19.57
N GLN A 149 -21.81 6.77 -18.38
CA GLN A 149 -20.90 7.84 -17.95
C GLN A 149 -19.51 7.67 -18.56
N SER A 150 -18.80 8.79 -18.75
CA SER A 150 -17.41 8.78 -19.22
C SER A 150 -16.40 8.71 -18.07
N ARG A 151 -15.28 8.02 -18.33
CA ARG A 151 -14.04 7.99 -17.55
C ARG A 151 -12.81 8.31 -18.41
N ALA A 152 -13.01 8.93 -19.57
CA ALA A 152 -11.92 9.35 -20.45
C ALA A 152 -10.94 10.33 -19.79
N ASP A 153 -11.39 11.04 -18.74
CA ASP A 153 -10.58 11.95 -17.94
C ASP A 153 -9.61 11.24 -16.97
N ARG A 154 -9.70 9.92 -16.84
CA ARG A 154 -8.90 9.15 -15.89
C ARG A 154 -7.59 8.67 -16.51
N ASP A 155 -6.52 8.78 -15.73
CA ASP A 155 -5.18 8.35 -16.06
C ASP A 155 -5.10 6.87 -16.46
N TYR A 156 -5.80 6.00 -15.72
CA TYR A 156 -5.85 4.56 -16.02
C TYR A 156 -6.48 4.27 -17.39
N PHE A 157 -7.46 5.07 -17.81
CA PHE A 157 -8.07 4.91 -19.13
C PHE A 157 -7.09 5.34 -20.22
N ALA A 158 -6.52 6.53 -20.10
CA ALA A 158 -5.55 7.06 -21.06
C ALA A 158 -4.33 6.14 -21.21
N ALA A 159 -3.78 5.64 -20.08
CA ALA A 159 -2.67 4.71 -20.09
C ALA A 159 -3.02 3.39 -20.77
N SER A 160 -4.18 2.79 -20.46
CA SER A 160 -4.58 1.54 -21.09
C SER A 160 -4.91 1.66 -22.57
N MET A 161 -5.38 2.82 -23.03
CA MET A 161 -5.54 3.10 -24.47
C MET A 161 -4.21 3.16 -25.24
N THR A 162 -3.05 3.21 -24.57
CA THR A 162 -1.73 3.02 -25.20
C THR A 162 -1.34 1.55 -25.38
N GLY A 163 -2.16 0.63 -24.85
CA GLY A 163 -1.95 -0.81 -24.97
C GLY A 163 -1.25 -1.47 -23.78
N GLN A 164 -1.01 -0.73 -22.69
CA GLN A 164 -0.36 -1.21 -21.46
C GLN A 164 -1.38 -1.40 -20.31
N SER A 165 -1.11 -2.33 -19.39
CA SER A 165 -1.83 -2.33 -18.10
C SER A 165 -1.42 -1.10 -17.29
N PHE A 166 -2.29 -0.66 -16.38
CA PHE A 166 -1.97 0.47 -15.52
C PHE A 166 -2.57 0.29 -14.13
N ILE A 167 -1.81 0.70 -13.12
CA ILE A 167 -2.25 0.77 -11.73
C ILE A 167 -2.18 2.25 -11.34
N SER A 168 -3.35 2.84 -11.13
CA SER A 168 -3.45 4.23 -10.66
C SER A 168 -2.88 4.39 -9.26
N ASP A 169 -2.53 5.62 -8.91
CA ASP A 169 -2.33 5.94 -7.51
C ASP A 169 -3.65 5.99 -6.74
N ALA A 170 -3.59 6.10 -5.42
CA ALA A 170 -4.78 6.16 -4.58
C ALA A 170 -5.68 7.34 -4.98
N LEU A 171 -6.94 7.07 -5.28
CA LEU A 171 -7.91 8.08 -5.69
C LEU A 171 -9.29 7.85 -5.06
N VAL A 172 -10.06 8.92 -4.95
CA VAL A 172 -11.44 8.83 -4.47
C VAL A 172 -12.36 8.46 -5.63
N ALA A 173 -13.11 7.37 -5.47
CA ALA A 173 -14.11 6.92 -6.43
C ALA A 173 -15.20 8.00 -6.61
N LYS A 174 -15.59 8.29 -7.86
CA LYS A 174 -16.59 9.32 -8.17
C LYS A 174 -17.96 8.97 -7.58
N ASP A 175 -18.30 7.69 -7.62
CA ASP A 175 -19.57 7.09 -7.24
C ASP A 175 -19.61 6.67 -5.77
N SER A 176 -18.70 5.79 -5.31
CA SER A 176 -18.76 5.25 -3.95
C SER A 176 -18.12 6.14 -2.88
N LYS A 177 -17.36 7.17 -3.29
CA LYS A 177 -16.54 8.04 -2.43
C LYS A 177 -15.49 7.32 -1.58
N LYS A 178 -15.23 6.04 -1.86
CA LYS A 178 -14.17 5.28 -1.20
C LYS A 178 -12.80 5.62 -1.78
N LEU A 179 -11.75 5.45 -0.97
CA LEU A 179 -10.38 5.46 -1.44
C LEU A 179 -10.08 4.14 -2.14
N ILE A 180 -9.74 4.21 -3.42
CA ILE A 180 -9.54 3.04 -4.28
C ILE A 180 -8.26 3.16 -5.10
N PHE A 181 -7.80 2.03 -5.60
CA PHE A 181 -6.80 1.88 -6.64
C PHE A 181 -7.48 1.28 -7.87
N ALA A 182 -7.45 1.97 -9.00
CA ALA A 182 -7.89 1.43 -10.27
C ALA A 182 -6.79 0.59 -10.91
N PHE A 183 -7.14 -0.63 -11.31
CA PHE A 183 -6.32 -1.51 -12.14
C PHE A 183 -7.01 -1.62 -13.49
N SER A 184 -6.33 -1.24 -14.57
CA SER A 184 -6.89 -1.22 -15.91
C SER A 184 -6.08 -2.03 -16.90
N HIS A 185 -6.79 -2.69 -17.81
CA HIS A 185 -6.23 -3.49 -18.89
C HIS A 185 -6.93 -3.16 -20.21
N PRO A 186 -6.18 -2.98 -21.30
CA PRO A 186 -6.77 -2.88 -22.63
C PRO A 186 -7.40 -4.21 -23.04
N VAL A 187 -8.64 -4.15 -23.52
CA VAL A 187 -9.27 -5.30 -24.17
C VAL A 187 -8.93 -5.23 -25.65
N LYS A 188 -8.19 -6.23 -26.15
CA LYS A 188 -7.69 -6.28 -27.52
C LYS A 188 -8.41 -7.36 -28.33
N ASP A 189 -8.52 -7.15 -29.64
CA ASP A 189 -8.92 -8.21 -30.58
C ASP A 189 -7.73 -9.10 -30.97
N ALA A 190 -7.99 -10.12 -31.80
CA ALA A 190 -6.98 -11.05 -32.27
C ALA A 190 -5.87 -10.40 -33.12
N SER A 191 -6.10 -9.21 -33.67
CA SER A 191 -5.09 -8.43 -34.41
C SER A 191 -4.25 -7.53 -33.49
N GLY A 192 -4.58 -7.47 -32.20
CA GLY A 192 -3.94 -6.59 -31.22
C GLY A 192 -4.54 -5.17 -31.17
N LYS A 193 -5.60 -4.89 -31.94
CA LYS A 193 -6.31 -3.61 -31.89
C LYS A 193 -7.04 -3.49 -30.57
N ILE A 194 -6.91 -2.34 -29.92
CA ILE A 194 -7.61 -2.02 -28.68
C ILE A 194 -9.08 -1.73 -29.00
N LEU A 195 -9.98 -2.50 -28.40
CA LEU A 195 -11.44 -2.37 -28.54
C LEU A 195 -12.06 -1.52 -27.42
N GLY A 196 -11.36 -1.41 -26.29
CA GLY A 196 -11.81 -0.71 -25.10
C GLY A 196 -10.91 -1.01 -23.91
N VAL A 197 -11.37 -0.66 -22.71
CA VAL A 197 -10.61 -0.82 -21.47
C VAL A 197 -11.49 -1.48 -20.42
N PHE A 198 -10.99 -2.55 -19.81
CA PHE A 198 -11.53 -3.07 -18.55
C PHE A 198 -10.82 -2.38 -17.39
N ALA A 199 -11.55 -2.00 -16.35
CA ALA A 199 -10.95 -1.57 -15.10
C ALA A 199 -11.70 -2.12 -13.89
N THR A 200 -10.95 -2.39 -12.82
CA THR A 200 -11.47 -2.69 -11.48
C THR A 200 -11.02 -1.63 -10.50
N ALA A 201 -11.92 -1.22 -9.61
CA ALA A 201 -11.60 -0.39 -8.46
C ALA A 201 -11.40 -1.28 -7.23
N VAL A 202 -10.20 -1.35 -6.70
CA VAL A 202 -9.87 -2.10 -5.47
C VAL A 202 -9.78 -1.14 -4.30
N THR A 203 -10.51 -1.40 -3.22
CA THR A 203 -10.49 -0.54 -2.03
C THR A 203 -9.14 -0.56 -1.33
N SER A 204 -8.73 0.57 -0.74
CA SER A 204 -7.51 0.63 0.09
C SER A 204 -7.50 -0.42 1.20
N ASP A 205 -8.67 -0.71 1.76
CA ASP A 205 -8.87 -1.70 2.82
C ASP A 205 -8.44 -3.12 2.45
N TYR A 206 -8.54 -3.49 1.16
CA TYR A 206 -8.04 -4.78 0.68
C TYR A 206 -6.55 -4.95 0.98
N PHE A 207 -5.79 -3.87 0.84
CA PHE A 207 -4.35 -3.85 1.07
C PHE A 207 -4.01 -3.69 2.55
N THR A 208 -4.75 -2.84 3.27
CA THR A 208 -4.37 -2.41 4.62
C THR A 208 -4.92 -3.30 5.73
N ASN A 209 -6.04 -3.99 5.53
CA ASN A 209 -6.69 -4.77 6.58
C ASN A 209 -5.83 -5.90 7.14
N LYS A 210 -4.94 -6.46 6.33
CA LYS A 210 -4.00 -7.53 6.75
C LYS A 210 -2.99 -7.06 7.79
N PHE A 211 -2.82 -5.75 7.92
CA PHE A 211 -1.82 -5.14 8.80
C PHE A 211 -2.39 -4.61 10.10
N LYS A 212 -3.72 -4.72 10.31
CA LYS A 212 -4.40 -4.18 11.50
C LYS A 212 -3.91 -4.77 12.83
N ASP A 213 -3.46 -6.02 12.80
CA ASP A 213 -3.01 -6.74 14.01
C ASP A 213 -1.49 -6.70 14.22
N ILE A 214 -0.77 -5.99 13.36
CA ILE A 214 0.69 -5.90 13.49
C ILE A 214 1.03 -4.91 14.59
N LYS A 215 1.62 -5.42 15.67
CA LYS A 215 2.21 -4.63 16.73
C LYS A 215 3.72 -4.56 16.54
N VAL A 216 4.26 -3.36 16.40
CA VAL A 216 5.69 -3.10 16.41
C VAL A 216 6.07 -2.67 17.81
N ASN A 217 6.40 -3.63 18.68
CA ASN A 217 6.63 -3.38 20.11
C ASN A 217 5.47 -2.59 20.77
N ASP A 218 5.71 -2.00 21.94
CA ASP A 218 4.69 -1.23 22.66
C ASP A 218 4.52 0.22 22.13
N GLU A 219 5.51 0.74 21.40
CA GLU A 219 5.57 2.16 20.97
C GLU A 219 5.76 2.36 19.45
N GLY A 220 5.91 1.29 18.67
CA GLY A 220 6.16 1.41 17.23
C GLY A 220 4.88 1.66 16.44
N MET A 221 5.02 2.44 15.36
CA MET A 221 3.94 2.76 14.43
C MET A 221 4.28 2.28 13.02
N ILE A 222 3.27 1.83 12.29
CA ILE A 222 3.36 1.54 10.86
C ILE A 222 2.48 2.54 10.13
N THR A 223 3.02 3.18 9.11
CA THR A 223 2.24 4.02 8.20
C THR A 223 2.44 3.53 6.77
N ILE A 224 1.33 3.36 6.06
CA ILE A 224 1.31 2.96 4.65
C ILE A 224 0.85 4.17 3.85
N LEU A 225 1.68 4.57 2.89
CA LEU A 225 1.43 5.69 2.00
C LEU A 225 1.26 5.18 0.57
N SER A 226 0.44 5.87 -0.19
CA SER A 226 0.42 5.79 -1.64
C SER A 226 1.69 6.41 -2.24
N ARG A 227 1.91 6.26 -3.56
CA ARG A 227 3.13 6.77 -4.22
C ARG A 227 3.25 8.30 -4.14
N THR A 228 2.13 9.01 -4.14
CA THR A 228 2.07 10.48 -3.99
C THR A 228 1.95 10.95 -2.53
N GLY A 229 2.03 10.04 -1.55
CA GLY A 229 2.03 10.39 -0.13
C GLY A 229 0.66 10.44 0.54
N VAL A 230 -0.43 10.06 -0.15
CA VAL A 230 -1.75 9.86 0.51
C VAL A 230 -1.64 8.76 1.57
N VAL A 231 -2.05 9.06 2.80
CA VAL A 231 -2.06 8.08 3.90
C VAL A 231 -3.18 7.06 3.70
N LEU A 232 -2.80 5.79 3.54
CA LEU A 232 -3.74 4.68 3.37
C LEU A 232 -4.08 4.03 4.71
N TYR A 233 -3.11 3.98 5.62
CA TYR A 233 -3.25 3.35 6.93
C TYR A 233 -2.17 3.84 7.89
N THR A 234 -2.55 4.01 9.16
CA THR A 234 -1.61 4.20 10.26
C THR A 234 -2.05 3.29 11.41
N ALA A 235 -1.18 2.39 11.84
CA ALA A 235 -1.36 1.63 13.07
C ALA A 235 -1.14 2.58 14.25
N SER A 236 -2.22 2.97 14.93
CA SER A 236 -2.14 3.79 16.14
C SER A 236 -1.89 2.90 17.36
N ILE A 237 -0.98 3.35 18.23
CA ILE A 237 -0.86 2.83 19.59
C ILE A 237 -2.20 3.12 20.26
N PRO A 238 -2.87 2.16 20.94
CA PRO A 238 -4.01 2.49 21.77
C PRO A 238 -3.51 3.50 22.80
N THR A 239 -4.01 4.75 22.72
CA THR A 239 -3.75 5.78 23.72
C THR A 239 -3.94 5.15 25.09
N ARG A 240 -2.87 5.07 25.88
CA ARG A 240 -2.97 4.75 27.30
C ARG A 240 -4.01 5.72 27.85
N SER A 241 -5.21 5.21 28.14
CA SER A 241 -6.22 5.96 28.86
C SER A 241 -5.55 6.50 30.10
N ALA A 242 -5.49 7.83 30.22
CA ALA A 242 -4.98 8.49 31.41
C ALA A 242 -5.66 7.89 32.64
N LEU A 243 -4.88 7.19 33.46
CA LEU A 243 -5.21 6.88 34.85
C LEU A 243 -4.54 7.94 35.72
#